data_AF-A0A9J6FUL5-F1
#
_entry.id   AF-A0A9J6FUL5-F1
#
_cell.length_a   1.000
_cell.length_b   1.000
_cell.length_c   1.000
_cell.angle_alpha   90.00
_cell.angle_beta   90.00
_cell.angle_gamma   90.00
#
_symmetry.space_group_name_H-M   'P 1'
#
loop_
_entity.id
_entity.type
_entity.pdbx_description
1 polymer ?
#
loop_
_entity_poly.entity_id
_entity_poly.type
_entity_poly.pdbx_seq_one_letter_code
_entity_poly.pdbx_strand_id
1 'polypeptide(L)'
;MKKLACASCCSTLVFEDRDIEVEDFKMISNLTRGGLKFPRPCTVHIVLITKLVVEKLSAGENAQQFLSCSNQRLIVSSTAVSLLKEDIDIETCENGHKPETVVKLVVNAATNTLLNNYCKLKNDAIQGEAQKKDAARKAKTFKKK
;
A
#
# COMPACT_ATOMS: atom_id res chain seq x y z
N MET A 1 -13.49 1.34 -2.77
CA MET A 1 -13.37 -0.08 -2.35
C MET A 1 -14.77 -0.66 -2.32
N LYS A 2 -15.11 -1.63 -3.18
CA LYS A 2 -16.34 -2.40 -2.97
C LYS A 2 -16.15 -3.15 -1.64
N LYS A 3 -17.08 -3.01 -0.68
CA LYS A 3 -17.01 -3.77 0.58
C LYS A 3 -16.82 -5.25 0.23
N LEU A 4 -15.89 -5.94 0.90
CA LEU A 4 -15.97 -7.40 0.96
C LEU A 4 -17.33 -7.70 1.59
N ALA A 5 -18.25 -8.22 0.78
CA ALA A 5 -19.60 -8.54 1.23
C ALA A 5 -19.61 -9.80 2.11
N CYS A 6 -18.61 -10.67 1.93
CA CYS A 6 -18.45 -11.89 2.72
C CYS A 6 -17.88 -11.55 4.11
N ALA A 7 -18.68 -11.79 5.16
CA ALA A 7 -18.27 -11.61 6.55
C ALA A 7 -17.08 -12.51 6.91
N SER A 8 -17.11 -13.78 6.51
CA SER A 8 -16.00 -14.74 6.74
C SER A 8 -14.68 -14.27 6.12
N CYS A 9 -14.69 -13.78 4.86
CA CYS A 9 -13.47 -13.22 4.28
C CYS A 9 -13.03 -11.92 4.98
N CYS A 10 -13.97 -11.16 5.55
CA CYS A 10 -13.62 -9.97 6.32
C CYS A 10 -12.91 -10.36 7.62
N SER A 11 -13.41 -11.33 8.37
CA SER A 11 -12.81 -11.79 9.63
C SER A 11 -11.45 -12.49 9.44
N THR A 12 -11.19 -13.06 8.25
CA THR A 12 -9.84 -13.54 7.89
C THR A 12 -8.83 -12.41 7.69
N LEU A 13 -9.28 -11.22 7.27
CA LEU A 13 -8.40 -10.09 6.93
C LEU A 13 -8.24 -9.08 8.07
N VAL A 14 -9.26 -8.93 8.91
CA VAL A 14 -9.23 -8.01 10.04
C VAL A 14 -9.64 -8.73 11.31
N PHE A 15 -9.09 -8.27 12.42
CA PHE A 15 -9.58 -8.69 13.71
C PHE A 15 -10.93 -8.04 14.03
N GLU A 16 -11.86 -8.84 14.55
CA GLU A 16 -13.18 -8.38 15.01
C GLU A 16 -13.11 -7.85 16.45
N ASP A 17 -12.36 -8.53 17.31
CA ASP A 17 -12.18 -8.14 18.70
C ASP A 17 -11.05 -7.12 18.88
N ARG A 18 -11.37 -6.06 19.63
CA ARG A 18 -10.48 -4.93 19.92
C ARG A 18 -9.58 -5.18 21.12
N ASP A 19 -9.81 -6.27 21.85
CA ASP A 19 -9.08 -6.65 23.05
C ASP A 19 -7.75 -7.35 22.74
N ILE A 20 -7.35 -7.35 21.47
CA ILE A 20 -6.07 -7.88 21.02
C ILE A 20 -4.96 -7.17 21.77
N GLU A 21 -4.15 -8.00 22.40
CA GLU A 21 -2.89 -7.67 23.06
C GLU A 21 -2.23 -6.51 22.32
N VAL A 22 -2.37 -5.33 22.92
CA VAL A 22 -2.06 -4.02 22.34
C VAL A 22 -0.57 -3.92 21.97
N GLU A 23 0.24 -4.88 22.41
CA GLU A 23 1.69 -4.88 22.26
C GLU A 23 2.17 -4.88 20.81
N ASP A 24 1.59 -5.72 19.95
CA ASP A 24 2.00 -5.81 18.54
C ASP A 24 1.42 -4.70 17.65
N PHE A 25 0.37 -4.03 18.12
CA PHE A 25 -0.35 -3.00 17.36
C PHE A 25 -0.32 -1.61 18.01
N LYS A 26 0.65 -1.34 18.89
CA LYS A 26 0.77 -0.05 19.62
C LYS A 26 0.64 1.15 18.69
N MET A 27 1.27 1.11 17.51
CA MET A 27 1.21 2.20 16.54
C MET A 27 -0.23 2.49 16.06
N ILE A 28 -1.02 1.46 15.73
CA ILE A 28 -2.41 1.65 15.29
C ILE A 28 -3.28 2.04 16.48
N SER A 29 -3.04 1.46 17.66
CA SER A 29 -3.76 1.77 18.89
C SER A 29 -3.62 3.25 19.29
N ASN A 30 -2.43 3.84 19.09
CA ASN A 30 -2.17 5.25 19.40
C ASN A 30 -2.79 6.22 18.37
N LEU A 31 -3.12 5.74 17.17
CA LEU A 31 -3.68 6.54 16.09
C LEU A 31 -5.20 6.41 15.97
N THR A 32 -5.78 5.33 16.49
CA THR A 32 -7.22 5.09 16.40
C THR A 32 -8.00 5.88 17.42
N ARG A 33 -9.14 6.44 17.00
CA ARG A 33 -10.18 6.99 17.89
C ARG A 33 -11.38 6.03 18.02
N GLY A 34 -11.13 4.73 17.86
CA GLY A 34 -12.16 3.68 17.90
C GLY A 34 -12.80 3.34 16.54
N GLY A 35 -12.30 3.90 15.43
CA GLY A 35 -12.83 3.69 14.08
C GLY A 35 -11.90 2.94 13.11
N LEU A 36 -10.62 2.77 13.45
CA LEU A 36 -9.69 2.02 12.60
C LEU A 36 -9.85 0.51 12.81
N LYS A 37 -9.70 -0.23 11.72
CA LYS A 37 -9.64 -1.69 11.73
C LYS A 37 -8.20 -2.16 11.94
N PHE A 38 -8.04 -3.27 12.65
CA PHE A 38 -6.75 -3.90 12.89
C PHE A 38 -6.55 -5.05 11.90
N PRO A 39 -5.55 -4.97 11.00
CA PRO A 39 -5.32 -6.02 10.01
C PRO A 39 -4.72 -7.26 10.69
N ARG A 40 -5.11 -8.44 10.21
CA ARG A 40 -4.44 -9.70 10.58
C ARG A 40 -3.04 -9.79 9.96
N PRO A 41 -2.11 -10.60 10.53
CA PRO A 41 -0.76 -10.76 10.02
C PRO A 41 -0.68 -11.10 8.53
N CYS A 42 -1.56 -11.99 8.04
CA CYS A 42 -1.63 -12.33 6.61
C CYS A 42 -1.89 -11.10 5.72
N THR A 43 -2.74 -10.17 6.16
CA THR A 43 -3.04 -8.93 5.43
C THR A 43 -1.82 -8.00 5.42
N VAL A 44 -1.13 -7.87 6.57
CA VAL A 44 0.10 -7.08 6.66
C VAL A 44 1.17 -7.67 5.74
N HIS A 45 1.34 -8.99 5.73
CA HIS A 45 2.29 -9.69 4.88
C HIS A 45 2.02 -9.43 3.39
N ILE A 46 0.76 -9.61 2.93
CA ILE A 46 0.37 -9.34 1.54
C ILE A 46 0.68 -7.89 1.13
N VAL A 47 0.36 -6.92 2.00
CA VAL A 47 0.63 -5.51 1.74
C VAL A 47 2.13 -5.22 1.71
N LEU A 48 2.92 -5.83 2.60
CA LEU A 48 4.37 -5.70 2.65
C LEU A 48 5.03 -6.22 1.37
N ILE A 49 4.67 -7.42 0.92
CA ILE A 49 5.19 -7.97 -0.35
C ILE A 49 4.81 -7.05 -1.51
N THR A 50 3.57 -6.57 -1.56
CA THR A 50 3.14 -5.64 -2.62
C THR A 50 3.95 -4.33 -2.59
N LYS A 51 4.27 -3.79 -1.40
CA LYS A 51 5.13 -2.61 -1.23
C LYS A 51 6.54 -2.86 -1.73
N LEU A 52 7.14 -4.00 -1.37
CA LEU A 52 8.48 -4.36 -1.84
C LEU A 52 8.54 -4.48 -3.36
N VAL A 53 7.51 -5.05 -3.99
CA VAL A 53 7.42 -5.09 -5.46
C VAL A 53 7.43 -3.68 -6.05
N VAL A 54 6.62 -2.75 -5.53
CA VAL A 54 6.61 -1.36 -6.00
C VAL A 54 7.98 -0.71 -5.82
N GLU A 55 8.61 -0.87 -4.65
CA GLU A 55 9.93 -0.28 -4.36
C GLU A 55 11.02 -0.83 -5.30
N LYS A 56 11.04 -2.14 -5.54
CA LYS A 56 12.03 -2.78 -6.42
C LYS A 56 11.82 -2.44 -7.89
N LEU A 57 10.57 -2.27 -8.34
CA LEU A 57 10.28 -1.89 -9.72
C LEU A 57 10.50 -0.39 -9.98
N SER A 58 10.27 0.46 -8.98
CA SER A 58 10.40 1.92 -9.10
C SER A 58 11.79 2.46 -8.77
N ALA A 59 12.72 1.60 -8.35
CA ALA A 59 14.10 1.95 -8.03
C ALA A 59 15.10 1.17 -8.89
N GLY A 60 16.32 1.69 -8.97
CA GLY A 60 17.44 1.02 -9.66
C GLY A 60 17.23 0.87 -11.17
N GLU A 61 17.76 -0.22 -11.72
CA GLU A 61 17.86 -0.47 -13.16
C GLU A 61 16.50 -0.66 -13.84
N ASN A 62 15.50 -1.16 -13.11
CA ASN A 62 14.16 -1.43 -13.65
C ASN A 62 13.26 -0.18 -13.70
N ALA A 63 13.66 0.92 -13.04
CA ALA A 63 12.81 2.07 -12.82
C ALA A 63 12.32 2.72 -14.13
N GLN A 64 13.21 2.92 -15.10
CA GLN A 64 12.84 3.55 -16.38
C GLN A 64 11.82 2.70 -17.15
N GLN A 65 12.07 1.40 -17.26
CA GLN A 65 11.17 0.48 -17.95
C GLN A 65 9.81 0.43 -17.24
N PHE A 66 9.80 0.31 -15.91
CA PHE A 66 8.58 0.29 -15.12
C PHE A 66 7.77 1.60 -15.26
N LEU A 67 8.42 2.76 -15.19
CA LEU A 67 7.74 4.05 -15.32
C LEU A 67 7.21 4.29 -16.74
N SER A 68 7.88 3.75 -17.76
CA SER A 68 7.46 3.85 -19.16
C SER A 68 6.37 2.87 -19.57
N CYS A 69 6.05 1.87 -18.74
CA CYS A 69 5.07 0.86 -19.12
C CYS A 69 3.63 1.42 -19.15
N SER A 70 2.77 0.81 -19.96
CA SER A 70 1.37 1.24 -20.11
C SER A 70 0.46 0.82 -18.95
N ASN A 71 0.88 -0.16 -18.14
CA ASN A 71 0.04 -0.73 -17.09
C ASN A 71 0.85 -1.19 -15.86
N GLN A 72 1.37 -0.23 -15.12
CA GLN A 72 2.12 -0.45 -13.87
C GLN A 72 1.31 -1.28 -12.87
N ARG A 73 -0.01 -1.03 -12.80
CA ARG A 73 -0.92 -1.75 -11.90
C ARG A 73 -0.91 -3.25 -12.17
N LEU A 74 -1.03 -3.64 -13.44
CA LEU A 74 -1.01 -5.06 -13.82
C LEU A 74 0.31 -5.68 -13.41
N ILE A 75 1.45 -5.08 -13.77
CA ILE A 75 2.78 -5.60 -13.47
C ILE A 75 2.98 -5.80 -11.96
N VAL A 76 2.65 -4.79 -11.15
CA VAL A 76 2.78 -4.88 -9.69
C VAL A 76 1.87 -5.99 -9.15
N SER A 77 0.58 -5.98 -9.53
CA SER A 77 -0.39 -6.94 -9.01
C SER A 77 -0.07 -8.39 -9.41
N SER A 78 0.35 -8.64 -10.66
CA SER A 78 0.70 -9.98 -11.13
C SER A 78 1.97 -10.49 -10.49
N THR A 79 2.97 -9.61 -10.31
CA THR A 79 4.23 -9.96 -9.65
C THR A 79 3.99 -10.29 -8.18
N ALA A 80 3.27 -9.41 -7.46
CA ALA A 80 2.95 -9.63 -6.05
C ALA A 80 2.12 -10.90 -5.83
N VAL A 81 1.07 -11.14 -6.65
CA VAL A 81 0.29 -12.39 -6.56
C VAL A 81 1.17 -13.62 -6.82
N SER A 82 2.09 -13.56 -7.78
CA SER A 82 2.97 -14.68 -8.09
C SER A 82 3.92 -15.01 -6.95
N LEU A 83 4.48 -14.00 -6.29
CA LEU A 83 5.34 -14.17 -5.12
C LEU A 83 4.58 -14.71 -3.90
N LEU A 84 3.30 -14.39 -3.78
CA LEU A 84 2.48 -14.81 -2.65
C LEU A 84 1.91 -16.22 -2.79
N LYS A 85 1.95 -16.86 -3.98
CA LYS A 85 1.28 -18.15 -4.25
C LYS A 85 1.66 -19.29 -3.29
N GLU A 86 2.90 -19.30 -2.80
CA GLU A 86 3.43 -20.38 -1.96
C GLU A 86 3.22 -20.14 -0.45
N ASP A 87 2.94 -18.90 -0.05
CA ASP A 87 2.87 -18.45 1.36
C ASP A 87 1.47 -17.93 1.75
N ILE A 88 0.39 -18.42 1.12
CA ILE A 88 -0.97 -17.97 1.41
C ILE A 88 -1.51 -18.68 2.66
N ASP A 89 -1.40 -18.03 3.82
CA ASP A 89 -2.09 -18.42 5.06
C ASP A 89 -3.54 -17.90 5.08
N ILE A 90 -4.34 -18.40 4.13
CA ILE A 90 -5.78 -18.12 4.00
C ILE A 90 -6.46 -19.41 3.55
N GLU A 91 -7.53 -19.81 4.23
CA GLU A 91 -8.33 -20.97 3.85
C GLU A 91 -9.50 -20.59 2.93
N THR A 92 -10.07 -21.59 2.25
CA THR A 92 -11.33 -21.40 1.51
C THR A 92 -12.47 -21.14 2.48
N CYS A 93 -13.19 -20.04 2.32
CA CYS A 93 -14.28 -19.71 3.24
C CYS A 93 -15.54 -20.53 2.98
N GLU A 94 -16.48 -20.49 3.93
CA GLU A 94 -17.78 -21.19 3.88
C GLU A 94 -18.62 -20.84 2.64
N ASN A 95 -18.39 -19.66 2.04
CA ASN A 95 -19.04 -19.23 0.80
C ASN A 95 -18.29 -19.67 -0.47
N GLY A 96 -17.28 -20.53 -0.36
CA GLY A 96 -16.50 -21.08 -1.48
C GLY A 96 -15.48 -20.12 -2.10
N HIS A 97 -15.16 -18.99 -1.45
CA HIS A 97 -14.12 -18.08 -1.97
C HIS A 97 -12.75 -18.68 -1.72
N LYS A 98 -12.02 -18.93 -2.81
CA LYS A 98 -10.67 -19.49 -2.74
C LYS A 98 -9.64 -18.46 -2.24
N PRO A 99 -8.57 -18.90 -1.59
CA PRO A 99 -7.52 -18.04 -1.06
C PRO A 99 -6.94 -17.08 -2.10
N GLU A 100 -6.73 -17.55 -3.34
CA GLU A 100 -6.16 -16.75 -4.42
C GLU A 100 -7.06 -15.58 -4.81
N THR A 101 -8.37 -15.74 -4.70
CA THR A 101 -9.33 -14.65 -4.96
C THR A 101 -9.23 -13.58 -3.87
N VAL A 102 -9.12 -13.98 -2.60
CA VAL A 102 -8.97 -13.05 -1.47
C VAL A 102 -7.64 -12.30 -1.58
N VAL A 103 -6.54 -13.01 -1.81
CA VAL A 103 -5.21 -12.40 -2.01
C VAL A 103 -5.22 -11.40 -3.16
N LYS A 104 -5.79 -11.76 -4.32
CA LYS A 104 -5.91 -10.83 -5.46
C LYS A 104 -6.64 -9.54 -5.09
N LEU A 105 -7.70 -9.61 -4.29
CA LEU A 105 -8.43 -8.43 -3.85
C LEU A 105 -7.58 -7.51 -2.97
N VAL A 106 -6.85 -8.08 -2.01
CA VAL A 106 -5.94 -7.33 -1.13
C VAL A 106 -4.80 -6.72 -1.94
N VAL A 107 -4.14 -7.50 -2.80
CA VAL A 107 -3.06 -7.03 -3.68
C VAL A 107 -3.53 -5.90 -4.58
N ASN A 108 -4.72 -6.00 -5.18
CA ASN A 108 -5.26 -4.94 -6.02
C ASN A 108 -5.50 -3.64 -5.24
N ALA A 109 -6.04 -3.75 -4.02
CA ALA A 109 -6.23 -2.60 -3.15
C ALA A 109 -4.90 -1.96 -2.72
N ALA A 110 -3.93 -2.78 -2.31
CA ALA A 110 -2.60 -2.35 -1.93
C ALA A 110 -1.88 -1.67 -3.12
N THR A 111 -1.89 -2.30 -4.29
CA THR A 111 -1.27 -1.78 -5.53
C THR A 111 -1.78 -0.38 -5.86
N ASN A 112 -3.10 -0.19 -5.88
CA ASN A 112 -3.67 1.13 -6.17
C ASN A 112 -3.24 2.17 -5.14
N THR A 113 -3.22 1.81 -3.86
CA THR A 113 -2.83 2.72 -2.77
C THR A 113 -1.36 3.09 -2.88
N LEU A 114 -0.48 2.10 -3.07
CA LEU A 114 0.96 2.26 -3.13
C LEU A 114 1.40 3.06 -4.35
N LEU A 115 0.84 2.79 -5.54
CA LEU A 115 1.15 3.55 -6.75
C LEU A 115 0.69 5.00 -6.64
N ASN A 116 -0.51 5.24 -6.11
CA ASN A 116 -1.00 6.59 -5.87
C ASN A 116 -0.10 7.35 -4.88
N ASN A 117 0.33 6.69 -3.79
CA ASN A 117 1.23 7.27 -2.81
C ASN A 117 2.62 7.55 -3.41
N TYR A 118 3.14 6.63 -4.23
CA TYR A 118 4.40 6.82 -4.93
C TYR A 118 4.38 8.08 -5.82
N CYS A 119 3.33 8.23 -6.64
CA CYS A 119 3.17 9.41 -7.48
C CYS A 119 3.05 10.70 -6.66
N LYS A 120 2.26 10.68 -5.57
CA LYS A 120 2.13 11.84 -4.66
C LYS A 120 3.47 12.23 -4.06
N LEU A 121 4.22 11.29 -3.49
CA LEU A 121 5.52 11.55 -2.89
C LEU A 121 6.51 12.16 -3.89
N LYS A 122 6.53 11.67 -5.13
CA LYS A 122 7.37 12.25 -6.20
C LYS A 122 6.94 13.67 -6.57
N ASN A 123 5.64 13.90 -6.69
CA ASN A 123 5.10 15.22 -7.01
C ASN A 123 5.36 16.23 -5.89
N ASP A 124 5.17 15.82 -4.64
CA ASP A 124 5.41 16.66 -3.46
C ASP A 124 6.89 17.06 -3.37
N ALA A 125 7.81 16.14 -3.69
CA ALA A 125 9.24 16.44 -3.76
C ALA A 125 9.56 17.50 -4.83
N ILE A 126 9.00 17.35 -6.04
CA ILE A 126 9.18 18.32 -7.14
C ILE A 126 8.62 19.69 -6.76
N GLN A 127 7.42 19.73 -6.18
CA GLN A 127 6.80 20.98 -5.72
C GLN A 127 7.59 21.65 -4.60
N GLY A 128 8.09 20.87 -3.64
CA GLY A 128 8.94 21.37 -2.56
C GLY A 128 10.24 21.99 -3.08
N GLU A 129 10.88 21.40 -4.09
CA GLU A 129 12.06 21.98 -4.73
C GLU A 129 11.75 23.28 -5.48
N ALA A 130 10.64 23.33 -6.21
CA ALA A 130 10.20 24.52 -6.92
C ALA A 130 9.96 25.69 -5.95
N GLN A 131 9.25 25.44 -4.85
CA GLN A 131 8.99 26.43 -3.81
C GLN A 131 10.28 26.95 -3.16
N LYS A 132 11.25 26.07 -2.88
CA LYS A 132 12.58 26.47 -2.35
C LYS A 132 13.33 27.38 -3.34
N LYS A 133 13.33 27.04 -4.62
CA LYS A 133 13.96 27.87 -5.68
C LYS A 133 13.30 29.25 -5.78
N ASP A 134 11.98 29.31 -5.69
CA ASP A 134 11.23 30.57 -5.70
C ASP A 134 11.50 31.44 -4.47
N ALA A 135 11.53 30.83 -3.28
CA ALA A 135 11.88 31.53 -2.05
C ALA A 135 13.30 32.11 -2.10
N ALA A 136 14.27 31.34 -2.60
CA ALA A 136 15.64 31.79 -2.78
C ALA A 136 15.74 32.96 -3.78
N ARG A 137 14.98 32.90 -4.89
CA ARG A 137 14.91 34.00 -5.87
C ARG A 137 14.33 35.27 -5.24
N LYS A 138 13.21 35.18 -4.51
CA LYS A 138 12.59 36.32 -3.81
C LYS A 138 13.55 36.96 -2.80
N ALA A 139 14.27 36.15 -2.01
CA ALA A 139 15.25 36.62 -1.03
C ALA A 139 16.42 37.38 -1.70
N LYS A 140 16.92 36.90 -2.84
CA LYS A 140 17.97 37.61 -3.61
C LYS A 140 17.50 38.96 -4.15
N THR A 141 16.25 39.07 -4.58
CA THR A 141 15.68 40.35 -5.05
C THR A 141 15.51 41.35 -3.90
N PHE A 142 15.13 40.88 -2.70
CA PHE A 142 14.98 41.73 -1.52
C PHE A 142 16.31 42.30 -1.02
N LYS A 143 17.41 41.54 -1.08
CA LYS A 143 18.75 42.00 -0.68
C LYS A 143 19.40 43.00 -1.65
N LYS A 144 18.81 43.23 -2.83
CA LYS A 144 19.31 44.17 -3.85
C LYS A 144 18.64 45.55 -3.78
N LYS A 145 17.66 45.73 -2.91
CA LYS A 145 17.07 47.03 -2.55
C LYS A 145 17.64 47.49 -1.23
#